data_AF-A0A8C7PW93-F1
#
_entry.id   AF-A0A8C7PW93-F1
#
_cell.length_a   1.000
_cell.length_b   1.000
_cell.length_c   1.000
_cell.angle_alpha   90.00
_cell.angle_beta   90.00
_cell.angle_gamma   90.00
#
_symmetry.space_group_name_H-M   'P 1'
#
loop_
_entity.id
_entity.type
_entity.pdbx_description
1 polymer ?
#
loop_
_entity_poly.entity_id
_entity_poly.type
_entity_poly.pdbx_seq_one_letter_code
_entity_poly.pdbx_strand_id
1 'polypeptide(L)'
;MNSLLKVDNELKTKVKRDLSTPHAEELVASFFPNKLLELDHFLKDPGLNICELKEIHSEINLTVPDPIILSNLHDGLEAVFVMPGGMMKSNAKLVDLIEKVKPEIRTLIEKCNTEETVAELRTVEGEAASYLDQISRYYITRAKLVSKIAKYPHVEDYRRTVTEIDEKEYISLKIIVSELRNQYVTLHDMILKNIDKIKKPRSSNAEALY
;
A
#
# COMPACT_ATOMS: atom_id res chain seq x y z
N MET A 1 -35.22 -31.60 4.49
CA MET A 1 -34.11 -30.69 4.90
C MET A 1 -32.92 -30.72 3.93
N ASN A 2 -32.57 -31.86 3.32
CA ASN A 2 -31.46 -31.95 2.35
C ASN A 2 -31.70 -31.27 0.98
N SER A 3 -32.94 -30.98 0.59
CA SER A 3 -33.25 -30.35 -0.71
C SER A 3 -32.93 -28.84 -0.73
N LEU A 4 -33.15 -28.13 0.38
CA LEU A 4 -32.87 -26.69 0.49
C LEU A 4 -31.37 -26.38 0.46
N LEU A 5 -30.53 -27.20 1.12
CA LEU A 5 -29.06 -27.07 1.09
C LEU A 5 -28.47 -27.36 -0.30
N LYS A 6 -29.09 -28.26 -1.08
CA LYS A 6 -28.64 -28.59 -2.44
C LYS A 6 -28.93 -27.45 -3.42
N VAL A 7 -30.10 -26.83 -3.29
CA VAL A 7 -30.52 -25.67 -4.08
C VAL A 7 -29.64 -24.45 -3.78
N ASP A 8 -29.26 -24.24 -2.52
CA ASP A 8 -28.37 -23.14 -2.12
C ASP A 8 -26.95 -23.29 -2.67
N ASN A 9 -26.41 -24.52 -2.69
CA ASN A 9 -25.12 -24.81 -3.31
C ASN A 9 -25.17 -24.70 -4.83
N GLU A 10 -26.22 -25.18 -5.50
CA GLU A 10 -26.37 -25.03 -6.95
C GLU A 10 -26.56 -23.57 -7.36
N LEU A 11 -27.35 -22.79 -6.62
CA LEU A 11 -27.49 -21.35 -6.82
C LEU A 11 -26.17 -20.62 -6.60
N LYS A 12 -25.45 -20.88 -5.50
CA LYS A 12 -24.12 -20.31 -5.25
C LYS A 12 -23.13 -20.66 -6.36
N THR A 13 -23.15 -21.89 -6.86
CA THR A 13 -22.24 -22.34 -7.92
C THR A 13 -22.61 -21.73 -9.27
N LYS A 14 -23.90 -21.51 -9.54
CA LYS A 14 -24.42 -20.92 -10.79
C LYS A 14 -24.24 -19.39 -10.80
N VAL A 15 -24.51 -18.73 -9.68
CA VAL A 15 -24.20 -17.30 -9.45
C VAL A 15 -22.67 -17.06 -9.52
N LYS A 16 -21.83 -17.95 -8.95
CA LYS A 16 -20.36 -17.89 -9.13
C LYS A 16 -19.92 -18.05 -10.60
N ARG A 17 -20.51 -18.98 -11.35
CA ARG A 17 -20.16 -19.22 -12.76
C ARG A 17 -20.55 -18.07 -13.68
N ASP A 18 -21.72 -17.48 -13.47
CA ASP A 18 -22.25 -16.41 -14.34
C ASP A 18 -21.64 -15.03 -14.02
N LEU A 19 -21.16 -14.78 -12.79
CA LEU A 19 -20.44 -13.54 -12.46
C LEU A 19 -18.96 -13.55 -12.85
N SER A 20 -18.29 -14.72 -12.83
CA SER A 20 -16.83 -14.79 -12.98
C SER A 20 -16.37 -14.73 -14.44
N THR A 21 -17.22 -15.12 -15.40
CA THR A 21 -16.84 -15.17 -16.83
C THR A 21 -16.83 -13.81 -17.52
N PRO A 22 -17.89 -12.98 -17.44
CA PRO A 22 -17.88 -11.65 -18.05
C PRO A 22 -16.85 -10.73 -17.38
N HIS A 23 -16.64 -10.89 -16.07
CA HIS A 23 -15.71 -10.06 -15.31
C HIS A 23 -14.24 -10.33 -15.70
N ALA A 24 -13.85 -11.60 -15.82
CA ALA A 24 -12.49 -11.95 -16.26
C ALA A 24 -12.20 -11.46 -17.69
N GLU A 25 -13.18 -11.52 -18.58
CA GLU A 25 -13.05 -10.98 -19.94
C GLU A 25 -12.92 -9.46 -19.95
N GLU A 26 -13.73 -8.75 -19.17
CA GLU A 26 -13.64 -7.29 -19.02
C GLU A 26 -12.29 -6.87 -18.43
N LEU A 27 -11.78 -7.64 -17.45
CA LEU A 27 -10.49 -7.38 -16.83
C LEU A 27 -9.35 -7.46 -17.85
N VAL A 28 -9.31 -8.55 -18.62
CA VAL A 28 -8.29 -8.80 -19.65
C VAL A 28 -8.42 -7.83 -20.82
N ALA A 29 -9.64 -7.59 -21.31
CA ALA A 29 -9.85 -6.81 -22.53
C ALA A 29 -9.76 -5.31 -22.32
N SER A 30 -10.09 -4.81 -21.12
CA SER A 30 -10.22 -3.37 -20.87
C SER A 30 -9.43 -2.92 -19.64
N PHE A 31 -9.64 -3.54 -18.49
CA PHE A 31 -9.08 -3.03 -17.23
C PHE A 31 -7.54 -3.06 -17.22
N PHE A 32 -6.91 -4.22 -17.44
CA PHE A 32 -5.45 -4.33 -17.36
C PHE A 32 -4.73 -3.44 -18.39
N PRO A 33 -5.10 -3.41 -19.69
CA PRO A 33 -4.46 -2.51 -20.65
C PRO A 33 -4.58 -1.04 -20.24
N ASN A 34 -5.77 -0.58 -19.83
CA ASN A 34 -5.96 0.79 -19.38
C ASN A 34 -5.15 1.10 -18.12
N LYS A 35 -5.14 0.16 -17.15
CA LYS A 35 -4.43 0.33 -15.89
C LYS A 35 -2.92 0.38 -16.07
N LEU A 36 -2.37 -0.42 -16.98
CA LEU A 36 -0.95 -0.37 -17.33
C LEU A 36 -0.57 0.98 -17.95
N LEU A 37 -1.40 1.53 -18.83
CA LEU A 37 -1.18 2.86 -19.41
C LEU A 37 -1.23 3.96 -18.34
N GLU A 38 -2.19 3.89 -17.41
CA GLU A 38 -2.27 4.81 -16.26
C GLU A 38 -0.98 4.76 -15.41
N LEU A 39 -0.49 3.56 -15.10
CA LEU A 39 0.74 3.37 -14.31
C LEU A 39 2.00 3.81 -15.07
N ASP A 40 2.07 3.58 -16.38
CA ASP A 40 3.18 4.08 -17.21
C ASP A 40 3.19 5.61 -17.31
N HIS A 41 2.03 6.25 -17.30
CA HIS A 41 1.93 7.70 -17.17
C HIS A 41 2.33 8.15 -15.77
N PHE A 42 1.88 7.46 -14.73
CA PHE A 42 2.23 7.81 -13.36
C PHE A 42 3.74 7.67 -13.11
N LEU A 43 4.40 6.64 -13.64
CA LEU A 43 5.86 6.48 -13.56
C LEU A 43 6.64 7.64 -14.22
N LYS A 44 6.00 8.44 -15.08
CA LYS A 44 6.57 9.65 -15.69
C LYS A 44 6.21 10.92 -14.92
N ASP A 45 5.40 10.84 -13.87
CA ASP A 45 5.03 11.99 -13.03
C ASP A 45 6.30 12.65 -12.48
N PRO A 46 6.42 13.99 -12.54
CA PRO A 46 7.59 14.70 -12.02
C PRO A 46 7.86 14.43 -10.54
N GLY A 47 6.80 14.18 -9.75
CA GLY A 47 6.90 13.84 -8.34
C GLY A 47 7.51 12.47 -8.06
N LEU A 48 7.63 11.58 -9.07
CA LEU A 48 8.36 10.30 -9.02
C LEU A 48 9.75 10.37 -9.69
N ASN A 49 10.07 11.50 -10.32
CA ASN A 49 11.29 11.70 -11.12
C ASN A 49 12.07 12.93 -10.69
N ILE A 50 12.17 13.10 -9.37
CA ILE A 50 12.99 14.13 -8.75
C ILE A 50 14.47 13.87 -9.05
N CYS A 51 15.20 14.89 -9.49
CA CYS A 51 16.60 14.80 -9.88
C CYS A 51 17.53 14.72 -8.68
N GLU A 52 17.28 15.52 -7.63
CA GLU A 52 18.07 15.51 -6.41
C GLU A 52 17.21 15.25 -5.17
N LEU A 53 17.63 14.28 -4.34
CA LEU A 53 16.88 13.91 -3.12
C LEU A 53 16.71 15.09 -2.15
N LYS A 54 17.60 16.09 -2.17
CA LYS A 54 17.45 17.32 -1.38
C LYS A 54 16.12 18.04 -1.66
N GLU A 55 15.53 17.86 -2.83
CA GLU A 55 14.26 18.48 -3.17
C GLU A 55 13.11 17.89 -2.34
N ILE A 56 13.20 16.66 -1.83
CA ILE A 56 12.14 16.11 -0.98
C ILE A 56 12.29 16.53 0.50
N HIS A 57 13.38 17.21 0.88
CA HIS A 57 13.63 17.57 2.27
C HIS A 57 12.57 18.55 2.78
N SER A 58 12.14 18.33 4.01
CA SER A 58 11.23 19.22 4.72
C SER A 58 11.98 19.79 5.92
N GLU A 59 12.01 21.12 6.05
CA GLU A 59 12.63 21.76 7.22
C GLU A 59 11.90 21.38 8.52
N ILE A 60 12.67 20.97 9.53
CA ILE A 60 12.17 20.70 10.89
C ILE A 60 12.56 21.89 11.76
N ASN A 61 11.79 22.97 11.64
CA ASN A 61 12.01 24.22 12.38
C ASN A 61 11.45 24.09 13.80
N LEU A 62 12.24 23.47 14.68
CA LEU A 62 11.98 23.40 16.10
C LEU A 62 12.76 24.49 16.82
N THR A 63 12.06 25.51 17.29
CA THR A 63 12.58 26.45 18.29
C THR A 63 12.54 25.76 19.65
N VAL A 64 13.70 25.71 20.31
CA VAL A 64 13.87 25.03 21.60
C VAL A 64 13.47 25.99 22.72
N PRO A 65 12.43 25.71 23.51
CA PRO A 65 12.25 26.38 24.80
C PRO A 65 13.29 25.84 25.78
N ASP A 66 13.81 26.69 26.67
CA ASP A 66 14.69 26.24 27.74
C ASP A 66 14.04 25.12 28.57
N PRO A 67 14.80 24.10 29.04
CA PRO A 67 14.25 23.05 29.87
C PRO A 67 13.57 23.64 31.11
N ILE A 68 12.25 23.42 31.26
CA ILE A 68 11.58 23.72 32.51
C ILE A 68 12.02 22.65 33.51
N ILE A 69 12.97 22.97 34.39
CA ILE A 69 13.35 22.11 35.50
C ILE A 69 12.19 22.13 36.51
N LEU A 70 11.29 21.15 36.41
CA LEU A 70 10.34 20.87 37.49
C LEU A 70 11.07 20.06 38.56
N SER A 71 11.53 20.73 39.60
CA SER A 71 12.38 20.17 40.66
C SER A 71 11.70 19.16 41.58
N ASN A 72 10.43 18.81 41.36
CA ASN A 72 9.70 17.93 42.27
C ASN A 72 8.74 17.01 41.50
N LEU A 73 9.16 15.80 41.10
CA LEU A 73 8.25 14.65 40.97
C LEU A 73 9.08 13.36 40.91
N HIS A 74 8.84 12.45 41.86
CA HIS A 74 9.47 11.14 42.01
C HIS A 74 8.83 10.06 41.09
N ASP A 75 8.15 10.46 40.03
CA ASP A 75 7.59 9.55 39.04
C ASP A 75 7.76 10.17 37.65
N GLY A 76 8.45 9.44 36.77
CA GLY A 76 8.64 9.71 35.34
C GLY A 76 8.53 11.16 34.87
N LEU A 77 9.67 11.82 34.61
CA LEU A 77 9.74 13.11 33.93
C LEU A 77 9.05 13.07 32.55
N GLU A 78 7.76 13.39 32.49
CA GLU A 78 7.11 13.82 31.26
C GLU A 78 7.32 15.34 31.12
N ALA A 79 8.42 15.71 30.46
CA ALA A 79 8.59 17.08 30.01
C ALA A 79 7.49 17.39 28.97
N VAL A 80 6.60 18.33 29.30
CA VAL A 80 5.61 18.88 28.38
C VAL A 80 6.32 19.91 27.51
N PHE A 81 6.64 19.55 26.27
CA PHE A 81 7.31 20.45 25.33
C PHE A 81 6.28 21.33 24.62
N VAL A 82 6.45 22.64 24.72
CA VAL A 82 5.69 23.61 23.93
C VAL A 82 6.38 23.77 22.59
N MET A 83 5.68 23.48 21.49
CA MET A 83 6.16 23.71 20.13
C MET A 83 5.83 25.15 19.72
N PRO A 84 6.81 26.07 19.61
CA PRO A 84 6.50 27.49 19.40
C PRO A 84 5.90 27.80 18.02
N GLY A 85 5.83 26.81 17.12
CA GLY A 85 5.17 26.90 15.80
C GLY A 85 3.86 26.11 15.67
N GLY A 86 3.30 25.59 16.75
CA GLY A 86 2.11 24.75 16.72
C GLY A 86 2.39 23.30 16.31
N MET A 87 1.46 22.65 15.60
CA MET A 87 1.57 21.24 15.22
C MET A 87 2.65 21.02 14.15
N MET A 88 3.58 20.10 14.39
CA MET A 88 4.57 19.75 13.38
C MET A 88 3.90 19.04 12.20
N LYS A 89 4.19 19.52 10.98
CA LYS A 89 3.66 18.93 9.76
C LYS A 89 4.47 17.72 9.30
N SER A 90 3.79 16.79 8.63
CA SER A 90 4.44 15.75 7.82
C SER A 90 5.12 16.35 6.59
N ASN A 91 5.99 15.56 5.96
CA ASN A 91 6.59 15.92 4.68
C ASN A 91 5.52 15.97 3.58
N ALA A 92 5.14 17.18 3.16
CA ALA A 92 4.03 17.38 2.22
C ALA A 92 4.25 16.67 0.88
N LYS A 93 5.48 16.69 0.34
CA LYS A 93 5.80 16.05 -0.94
C LYS A 93 5.60 14.54 -0.89
N LEU A 94 6.03 13.92 0.21
CA LEU A 94 5.79 12.48 0.43
C LEU A 94 4.32 12.18 0.67
N VAL A 95 3.60 13.02 1.41
CA VAL A 95 2.16 12.87 1.62
C VAL A 95 1.41 12.91 0.28
N ASP A 96 1.69 13.89 -0.57
CA ASP A 96 1.06 14.03 -1.89
C ASP A 96 1.32 12.81 -2.77
N LEU A 97 2.54 12.28 -2.75
CA LEU A 97 2.87 11.06 -3.49
C LEU A 97 2.16 9.83 -2.90
N ILE A 98 2.14 9.69 -1.58
CA ILE A 98 1.46 8.58 -0.88
C ILE A 98 -0.04 8.57 -1.21
N GLU A 99 -0.68 9.74 -1.26
CA GLU A 99 -2.11 9.84 -1.58
C GLU A 99 -2.43 9.48 -3.05
N LYS A 100 -1.44 9.57 -3.96
CA LYS A 100 -1.55 9.00 -5.32
C LYS A 100 -1.27 7.50 -5.37
N VAL A 101 -0.31 6.99 -4.59
CA VAL A 101 0.10 5.56 -4.61
C VAL A 101 -0.88 4.64 -3.88
N LYS A 102 -1.45 5.07 -2.75
CA LYS A 102 -2.37 4.24 -1.94
C LYS A 102 -3.58 3.71 -2.70
N PRO A 103 -4.31 4.52 -3.51
CA PRO A 103 -5.42 4.04 -4.31
C PRO A 103 -5.01 2.90 -5.25
N GLU A 104 -3.85 3.03 -5.90
CA GLU A 104 -3.32 2.03 -6.83
C GLU A 104 -3.07 0.67 -6.16
N ILE A 105 -2.50 0.68 -4.94
CA ILE A 105 -2.30 -0.52 -4.13
C ILE A 105 -3.65 -1.14 -3.75
N ARG A 106 -4.62 -0.33 -3.30
CA ARG A 106 -5.95 -0.82 -2.88
C ARG A 106 -6.69 -1.46 -4.05
N THR A 107 -6.66 -0.83 -5.22
CA THR A 107 -7.26 -1.39 -6.43
C THR A 107 -6.64 -2.74 -6.77
N LEU A 108 -5.31 -2.89 -6.66
CA LEU A 108 -4.65 -4.18 -6.92
C LEU A 108 -5.16 -5.28 -5.96
N ILE A 109 -5.23 -4.98 -4.66
CA ILE A 109 -5.73 -5.91 -3.62
C ILE A 109 -7.19 -6.31 -3.91
N GLU A 110 -8.04 -5.34 -4.28
CA GLU A 110 -9.44 -5.59 -4.62
C GLU A 110 -9.57 -6.52 -5.84
N LYS A 111 -8.78 -6.27 -6.88
CA LYS A 111 -8.80 -7.10 -8.10
C LYS A 111 -8.24 -8.51 -7.90
N CYS A 112 -7.23 -8.68 -7.06
CA CYS A 112 -6.77 -10.01 -6.66
C CYS A 112 -7.84 -10.80 -5.88
N ASN A 113 -8.66 -10.12 -5.07
CA ASN A 113 -9.71 -10.77 -4.28
C ASN A 113 -10.94 -11.20 -5.07
N THR A 114 -11.23 -10.53 -6.20
CA THR A 114 -12.38 -10.90 -7.06
C THR A 114 -12.17 -12.20 -7.84
N GLU A 115 -10.93 -12.71 -7.92
CA GLU A 115 -10.58 -13.91 -8.66
C GLU A 115 -10.16 -15.05 -7.72
N GLU A 116 -11.13 -15.83 -7.27
CA GLU A 116 -10.97 -16.85 -6.21
C GLU A 116 -10.17 -18.11 -6.64
N THR A 117 -9.54 -18.15 -7.82
CA THR A 117 -9.12 -19.41 -8.46
C THR A 117 -7.62 -19.66 -8.61
N VAL A 118 -6.72 -18.77 -8.15
CA VAL A 118 -5.29 -18.93 -8.40
C VAL A 118 -4.47 -18.61 -7.14
N ALA A 119 -3.72 -19.59 -6.61
CA ALA A 119 -2.93 -19.44 -5.39
C ALA A 119 -1.88 -18.32 -5.51
N GLU A 120 -1.34 -18.10 -6.70
CA GLU A 120 -0.41 -17.02 -7.01
C GLU A 120 -1.03 -15.62 -6.80
N LEU A 121 -2.35 -15.44 -6.92
CA LEU A 121 -3.02 -14.17 -6.65
C LEU A 121 -2.96 -13.77 -5.18
N ARG A 122 -2.99 -14.77 -4.27
CA ARG A 122 -2.85 -14.53 -2.83
C ARG A 122 -1.47 -14.02 -2.47
N THR A 123 -0.44 -14.45 -3.19
CA THR A 123 0.92 -13.92 -3.03
C THR A 123 0.97 -12.44 -3.43
N VAL A 124 0.44 -12.09 -4.62
CA VAL A 124 0.39 -10.69 -5.07
C VAL A 124 -0.42 -9.80 -4.12
N GLU A 125 -1.56 -10.31 -3.64
CA GLU A 125 -2.37 -9.62 -2.63
C GLU A 125 -1.58 -9.35 -1.33
N GLY A 126 -0.90 -10.37 -0.80
CA GLY A 126 -0.10 -10.25 0.41
C GLY A 126 1.06 -9.27 0.27
N GLU A 127 1.75 -9.29 -0.88
CA GLU A 127 2.79 -8.32 -1.22
C GLU A 127 2.23 -6.90 -1.27
N ALA A 128 1.10 -6.70 -1.97
CA ALA A 128 0.44 -5.40 -2.08
C ALA A 128 -0.02 -4.86 -0.70
N ALA A 129 -0.58 -5.72 0.16
CA ALA A 129 -0.96 -5.35 1.52
C ALA A 129 0.25 -4.89 2.35
N SER A 130 1.41 -5.54 2.17
CA SER A 130 2.64 -5.18 2.88
C SER A 130 3.14 -3.76 2.56
N TYR A 131 2.83 -3.22 1.37
CA TYR A 131 3.15 -1.84 1.01
C TYR A 131 2.36 -0.83 1.84
N LEU A 132 1.08 -1.10 2.14
CA LEU A 132 0.26 -0.24 3.01
C LEU A 132 0.80 -0.23 4.45
N ASP A 133 1.27 -1.38 4.93
CA ASP A 133 1.93 -1.48 6.23
C ASP A 133 3.26 -0.71 6.25
N GLN A 134 4.02 -0.74 5.16
CA GLN A 134 5.26 0.00 5.05
C GLN A 134 5.02 1.52 5.12
N ILE A 135 4.04 2.03 4.36
CA ILE A 135 3.65 3.44 4.39
C ILE A 135 3.22 3.85 5.81
N SER A 136 2.46 3.01 6.50
CA SER A 136 2.03 3.26 7.88
C SER A 136 3.22 3.29 8.85
N ARG A 137 4.19 2.37 8.68
CA ARG A 137 5.42 2.32 9.46
C ARG A 137 6.29 3.56 9.27
N TYR A 138 6.33 4.14 8.07
CA TYR A 138 7.03 5.41 7.82
C TYR A 138 6.49 6.53 8.72
N TYR A 139 5.18 6.77 8.73
CA TYR A 139 4.56 7.81 9.57
C TYR A 139 4.87 7.62 11.05
N ILE A 140 4.74 6.39 11.56
CA ILE A 140 5.03 6.07 12.97
C ILE A 140 6.51 6.30 13.29
N THR A 141 7.41 5.87 12.42
CA THR A 141 8.86 5.99 12.62
C THR A 141 9.28 7.47 12.61
N ARG A 142 8.78 8.23 11.64
CA ARG A 142 9.01 9.66 11.54
C ARG A 142 8.49 10.41 12.76
N ALA A 143 7.26 10.12 13.21
CA ALA A 143 6.68 10.74 14.41
C ALA A 143 7.52 10.46 15.67
N LYS A 144 8.02 9.23 15.84
CA LYS A 144 8.91 8.87 16.95
C LYS A 144 10.23 9.65 16.90
N LEU A 145 10.85 9.75 15.73
CA LEU A 145 12.10 10.50 15.56
C LEU A 145 11.92 12.00 15.80
N VAL A 146 10.86 12.58 15.25
CA VAL A 146 10.47 13.97 15.52
C VAL A 146 10.31 14.22 17.02
N SER A 147 9.66 13.30 17.74
CA SER A 147 9.50 13.39 19.19
C SER A 147 10.85 13.31 19.93
N LYS A 148 11.83 12.58 19.37
CA LYS A 148 13.21 12.55 19.90
C LYS A 148 13.96 13.85 19.62
N ILE A 149 13.80 14.48 18.46
CA ILE A 149 14.38 15.81 18.19
C ILE A 149 13.85 16.84 19.19
N ALA A 150 12.55 16.79 19.49
CA ALA A 150 11.94 17.66 20.50
C ALA A 150 12.53 17.46 21.90
N LYS A 151 12.76 16.19 22.30
CA LYS A 151 13.31 15.81 23.61
C LYS A 151 14.82 16.05 23.72
N TYR A 152 15.55 15.91 22.62
CA TYR A 152 17.01 15.93 22.57
C TYR A 152 17.51 16.81 21.40
N PRO A 153 17.27 18.13 21.43
CA PRO A 153 17.54 19.01 20.29
C PRO A 153 19.02 19.15 19.94
N HIS A 154 19.92 18.85 20.89
CA HIS A 154 21.38 18.87 20.71
C HIS A 154 21.94 17.61 20.04
N VAL A 155 21.12 16.57 19.84
CA VAL A 155 21.53 15.35 19.14
C VAL A 155 21.16 15.49 17.67
N GLU A 156 22.12 15.95 16.87
CA GLU A 156 21.94 16.22 15.44
C GLU A 156 21.54 14.97 14.63
N ASP A 157 22.01 13.79 15.04
CA ASP A 157 21.70 12.52 14.38
C ASP A 157 20.20 12.25 14.25
N TYR A 158 19.36 12.73 15.18
CA TYR A 158 17.92 12.59 15.04
C TYR A 158 17.36 13.40 13.86
N ARG A 159 17.88 14.60 13.61
CA ARG A 159 17.49 15.43 12.45
C ARG A 159 17.99 14.80 11.15
N ARG A 160 19.23 14.31 11.15
CA ARG A 160 19.79 13.59 10.00
C ARG A 160 18.95 12.34 9.68
N THR A 161 18.61 11.54 10.69
CA THR A 161 17.82 10.33 10.51
C THR A 161 16.44 10.61 9.92
N VAL A 162 15.76 11.71 10.32
CA VAL A 162 14.48 12.08 9.68
C VAL A 162 14.66 12.34 8.18
N THR A 163 15.73 13.02 7.80
CA THR A 163 16.06 13.28 6.39
C THR A 163 16.27 11.98 5.63
N GLU A 164 17.06 11.06 6.18
CA GLU A 164 17.35 9.75 5.59
C GLU A 164 16.09 8.89 5.42
N ILE A 165 15.17 8.87 6.41
CA ILE A 165 13.94 8.09 6.27
C ILE A 165 12.96 8.70 5.27
N ASP A 166 12.93 10.04 5.12
CA ASP A 166 12.13 10.72 4.12
C ASP A 166 12.66 10.36 2.72
N GLU A 167 13.98 10.35 2.51
CA GLU A 167 14.61 9.94 1.25
C GLU A 167 14.35 8.47 0.93
N LYS A 168 14.53 7.60 1.93
CA LYS A 168 14.24 6.17 1.82
C LYS A 168 12.78 5.93 1.43
N GLU A 169 11.84 6.69 2.00
CA GLU A 169 10.43 6.54 1.70
C GLU A 169 10.10 6.98 0.27
N TYR A 170 10.69 8.09 -0.21
CA TYR A 170 10.56 8.50 -1.61
C TYR A 170 11.00 7.40 -2.57
N ILE A 171 12.19 6.84 -2.36
CA ILE A 171 12.73 5.75 -3.19
C ILE A 171 11.80 4.53 -3.12
N SER A 172 11.32 4.20 -1.92
CA SER A 172 10.41 3.08 -1.75
C SER A 172 9.10 3.26 -2.52
N LEU A 173 8.50 4.46 -2.50
CA LEU A 173 7.27 4.73 -3.23
C LEU A 173 7.48 4.57 -4.74
N LYS A 174 8.64 5.00 -5.26
CA LYS A 174 9.01 4.79 -6.67
C LYS A 174 9.14 3.32 -7.04
N ILE A 175 9.74 2.52 -6.17
CA ILE A 175 9.84 1.06 -6.36
C ILE A 175 8.44 0.44 -6.33
N ILE A 176 7.59 0.82 -5.36
CA ILE A 176 6.22 0.31 -5.25
C ILE A 176 5.43 0.55 -6.54
N VAL A 177 5.47 1.75 -7.12
CA VAL A 177 4.73 2.03 -8.37
C VAL A 177 5.25 1.17 -9.53
N SER A 178 6.56 0.92 -9.59
CA SER A 178 7.16 0.04 -10.58
C SER A 178 6.72 -1.42 -10.40
N GLU A 179 6.67 -1.89 -9.15
CA GLU A 179 6.20 -3.23 -8.80
C GLU A 179 4.71 -3.40 -9.08
N LEU A 180 3.87 -2.41 -8.76
CA LEU A 180 2.44 -2.44 -9.09
C LEU A 180 2.22 -2.68 -10.58
N ARG A 181 2.94 -1.95 -11.45
CA ARG A 181 2.86 -2.16 -12.90
C ARG A 181 3.29 -3.58 -13.27
N ASN A 182 4.40 -4.07 -12.74
CA ASN A 182 4.90 -5.43 -13.03
C ASN A 182 3.92 -6.51 -12.55
N GLN A 183 3.29 -6.31 -11.38
CA GLN A 183 2.26 -7.18 -10.84
C GLN A 183 1.03 -7.20 -11.75
N TYR A 184 0.56 -6.05 -12.27
CA TYR A 184 -0.55 -6.02 -13.24
C TYR A 184 -0.23 -6.75 -14.55
N VAL A 185 1.02 -6.67 -15.06
CA VAL A 185 1.45 -7.47 -16.22
C VAL A 185 1.39 -8.97 -15.91
N THR A 186 1.88 -9.36 -14.74
CA THR A 186 1.89 -10.75 -14.29
C THR A 186 0.47 -11.29 -14.11
N LEU A 187 -0.42 -10.51 -13.49
CA LEU A 187 -1.84 -10.82 -13.35
C LEU A 187 -2.50 -11.03 -14.72
N HIS A 188 -2.30 -10.09 -15.64
CA HIS A 188 -2.86 -10.18 -16.99
C HIS A 188 -2.43 -11.47 -17.70
N ASP A 189 -1.15 -11.82 -17.66
CA ASP A 189 -0.62 -13.06 -18.26
C ASP A 189 -1.18 -14.33 -17.59
N MET A 190 -1.24 -14.36 -16.25
CA MET A 190 -1.80 -15.50 -15.50
C MET A 190 -3.27 -15.76 -15.82
N ILE A 191 -4.07 -14.69 -15.89
CA ILE A 191 -5.51 -14.77 -16.16
C ILE A 191 -5.73 -15.21 -17.60
N LEU A 192 -5.00 -14.60 -18.56
CA LEU A 192 -5.09 -14.95 -19.97
C LEU A 192 -4.79 -16.43 -20.21
N LYS A 193 -3.74 -16.98 -19.57
CA LYS A 193 -3.38 -18.41 -19.68
C LYS A 193 -4.43 -19.36 -19.09
N ASN A 194 -5.22 -18.92 -18.12
CA ASN A 194 -6.22 -19.75 -17.44
C ASN A 194 -7.67 -19.41 -17.83
N ILE A 195 -7.88 -18.47 -18.76
CA ILE A 195 -9.21 -17.95 -19.11
C ILE A 195 -10.18 -19.06 -19.54
N ASP A 196 -9.72 -20.10 -20.23
CA ASP A 196 -10.55 -21.24 -20.62
C ASP A 196 -11.01 -22.09 -19.44
N LYS A 197 -10.14 -22.26 -18.42
CA LYS A 197 -10.48 -22.97 -17.18
C LYS A 197 -11.41 -22.14 -16.30
N ILE A 198 -11.24 -20.82 -16.30
CA ILE A 198 -12.14 -19.88 -15.62
C ILE A 198 -13.51 -19.88 -16.32
N LYS A 199 -13.55 -19.98 -17.65
CA LYS A 199 -14.77 -20.11 -18.46
C LYS A 199 -15.52 -21.42 -18.23
N LYS A 200 -14.79 -22.52 -18.08
CA LYS A 200 -15.34 -23.85 -17.85
C LYS A 200 -14.66 -24.46 -16.63
N PRO A 201 -15.02 -24.03 -15.40
CA PRO A 201 -14.48 -24.67 -14.20
C PRO A 201 -14.91 -26.13 -14.27
N ARG A 202 -13.96 -27.04 -14.44
CA ARG A 202 -14.24 -28.48 -14.48
C ARG A 202 -15.06 -28.81 -13.24
N SER A 203 -16.19 -29.49 -13.44
CA SER A 203 -16.94 -30.11 -12.34
C SER A 203 -16.05 -31.16 -11.68
N SER A 204 -15.27 -30.78 -10.68
CA SER A 204 -14.48 -31.75 -9.93
C SER A 204 -15.44 -32.62 -9.11
N ASN A 205 -15.38 -33.93 -9.39
CA ASN A 205 -15.84 -35.06 -8.57
C ASN A 205 -17.24 -35.66 -8.84
N ALA A 206 -17.53 -36.06 -10.07
CA ALA A 206 -18.56 -37.09 -10.33
C ALA A 206 -18.09 -38.28 -11.19
N GLU A 207 -16.84 -38.33 -11.66
CA GLU A 207 -16.31 -39.41 -12.51
C GLU A 207 -15.20 -40.25 -11.81
N ALA A 208 -15.28 -40.39 -10.49
CA ALA A 208 -14.51 -41.39 -9.74
C ALA A 208 -15.46 -42.41 -9.12
N LEU A 209 -16.24 -43.07 -9.96
CA LEU A 209 -17.01 -44.26 -9.63
C LEU A 209 -17.15 -45.04 -10.94
N TYR A 210 -16.17 -45.88 -11.24
CA TYR A 210 -16.31 -47.24 -11.75
C TYR A 210 -14.94 -47.93 -11.71
#